data_AF-A0A2H0DB29-F1
#
_entry.id   AF-A0A2H0DB29-F1
#
_cell.length_a   1.000
_cell.length_b   1.000
_cell.length_c   1.000
_cell.angle_alpha   90.00
_cell.angle_beta   90.00
_cell.angle_gamma   90.00
#
_symmetry.space_group_name_H-M   'P 1'
#
loop_
_entity.id
_entity.type
_entity.pdbx_description
1 polymer ?
#
loop_
_entity_poly.entity_id
_entity_poly.type
_entity_poly.pdbx_seq_one_letter_code
_entity_poly.pdbx_strand_id
1 'polypeptide(L)' 'MAAFYFWLFYFLTAFTQSIRIITFNIQLDLASESANAWNNRKVNLVNIRTFHKAYLIGLQESQKHQIEYIQQSLAEYN' A
#
# COMPACT_ATOMS: atom_id res chain seq x y z
N MET A 1 21.69 -27.33 -31.96
CA MET A 1 21.26 -26.04 -32.55
C MET A 1 19.86 -25.64 -32.10
N ALA A 2 18.79 -26.39 -32.42
CA ALA A 2 17.41 -26.00 -32.06
C ALA A 2 17.16 -25.78 -30.55
N ALA A 3 17.70 -26.66 -29.69
CA ALA A 3 17.57 -26.51 -28.24
C ALA A 3 18.22 -25.21 -27.72
N PHE A 4 19.36 -24.80 -28.28
CA PHE A 4 20.05 -23.56 -27.89
C PHE A 4 19.19 -22.33 -28.20
N TYR A 5 18.55 -22.28 -29.38
CA TYR A 5 17.62 -21.20 -29.73
C TYR A 5 16.36 -21.19 -28.86
N PHE A 6 15.90 -22.37 -28.43
CA PHE A 6 14.77 -22.50 -27.50
C PHE A 6 15.11 -21.93 -26.11
N TRP A 7 16.29 -22.25 -25.57
CA TRP A 7 16.79 -21.70 -24.32
C TRP A 7 17.06 -20.19 -24.40
N LEU A 8 17.59 -19.71 -25.54
CA LEU A 8 17.80 -18.29 -25.79
C LEU A 8 16.48 -17.50 -25.84
N PHE A 9 15.44 -18.06 -26.46
CA PHE A 9 14.12 -17.44 -26.52
C PHE A 9 13.45 -17.34 -25.15
N TYR A 10 13.56 -18.37 -24.31
CA TYR A 10 13.04 -18.35 -22.94
C TYR A 10 13.71 -17.28 -22.05
N PHE A 11 15.00 -17.02 -22.22
CA PHE A 11 15.71 -15.97 -21.48
C PHE A 11 15.28 -14.55 -21.90
N LEU A 12 14.85 -14.35 -23.15
CA LEU A 12 14.41 -13.06 -23.66
C LEU A 12 12.98 -12.68 -23.22
N THR A 13 12.20 -13.62 -22.68
CA THR A 13 10.83 -13.38 -22.19
C THR A 13 10.74 -13.08 -20.70
N ALA A 14 11.86 -12.85 -20.01
CA ALA A 14 11.84 -12.50 -18.60
C ALA A 14 11.27 -11.09 -18.38
N PHE A 15 10.09 -11.00 -17.75
CA PHE A 15 9.48 -9.73 -17.36
C PHE A 15 9.89 -9.33 -15.95
N THR A 16 10.29 -8.07 -15.75
CA THR A 16 10.49 -7.50 -14.42
C THR A 16 9.24 -6.74 -13.98
N GLN A 17 8.84 -6.89 -12.71
CA GLN A 17 7.71 -6.19 -12.12
C GLN A 17 8.21 -5.28 -11.00
N SER A 18 7.87 -4.00 -11.06
CA SER A 18 8.13 -3.07 -9.96
C SER A 18 6.92 -3.07 -9.02
N ILE A 19 7.11 -3.55 -7.80
CA ILE A 19 6.10 -3.51 -6.74
C ILE A 19 6.52 -2.44 -5.73
N ARG A 20 5.62 -1.50 -5.46
CA ARG A 20 5.81 -0.51 -4.39
C ARG A 20 5.10 -0.97 -3.13
N ILE A 21 5.89 -1.22 -2.09
CA ILE A 21 5.40 -1.68 -0.79
C ILE A 21 5.71 -0.59 0.25
N ILE A 22 4.75 -0.30 1.12
CA ILE A 22 4.92 0.62 2.25
C ILE A 22 4.68 -0.13 3.55
N THR A 23 5.47 0.16 4.56
CA THR A 23 5.16 -0.12 5.97
C THR A 23 4.92 1.20 6.67
N PHE A 24 3.83 1.34 7.40
CA PHE A 24 3.48 2.61 8.03
C PHE A 24 2.79 2.41 9.37
N ASN A 25 3.39 2.98 10.41
CA ASN A 25 2.76 3.04 11.72
C ASN A 25 1.77 4.19 11.71
N ILE A 26 0.49 3.87 11.84
CA ILE A 26 -0.56 4.88 11.77
C ILE A 26 -0.89 5.45 13.12
N GLN A 27 -0.31 4.99 14.23
CA GLN A 27 -0.62 5.42 15.59
C GLN A 27 -2.09 5.20 16.01
N LEU A 28 -2.29 4.72 17.24
CA LEU A 28 -3.63 4.51 17.79
C LEU A 28 -4.47 5.80 17.84
N ASP A 29 -5.79 5.65 17.73
CA ASP A 29 -6.73 6.73 18.03
C ASP A 29 -6.88 6.85 19.56
N LEU A 30 -6.26 7.89 20.13
CA LEU A 30 -6.28 8.16 21.56
C LEU A 30 -7.02 9.47 21.85
N ALA A 31 -7.94 9.43 22.81
CA ALA A 31 -8.76 10.58 23.20
C ALA A 31 -7.95 11.77 23.75
N SER A 32 -6.70 11.55 24.16
CA SER A 32 -5.80 12.58 24.69
C SER A 32 -5.13 13.43 23.61
N GLU A 33 -5.20 13.03 22.33
CA GLU A 33 -4.57 13.77 21.24
C GLU A 33 -5.52 14.84 20.69
N SER A 34 -5.15 16.11 20.82
CA SER A 34 -5.96 17.23 20.33
C SER A 34 -5.69 17.50 18.84
N ALA A 35 -4.50 18.04 18.53
CA ALA A 35 -4.11 18.37 17.16
C ALA A 35 -3.80 17.12 16.32
N ASN A 36 -3.25 16.08 16.94
CA ASN A 36 -2.87 14.82 16.27
C ASN A 36 -3.97 13.75 16.30
N ALA A 37 -5.18 14.09 16.77
CA ALA A 37 -6.32 13.19 16.76
C ALA A 37 -6.48 12.48 15.41
N TRP A 38 -6.87 11.20 15.43
CA TRP A 38 -7.12 10.42 14.22
C TRP A 38 -7.99 11.17 13.20
N ASN A 39 -9.04 11.85 13.67
CA ASN A 39 -9.94 12.63 12.83
C ASN A 39 -9.25 13.72 12.00
N ASN A 40 -8.14 14.28 12.49
CA ASN A 40 -7.39 15.34 11.81
C ASN A 40 -6.40 14.79 10.77
N ARG A 41 -6.02 13.51 10.88
CA ARG A 41 -4.97 12.89 10.07
C ARG A 41 -5.44 11.79 9.11
N LYS A 42 -6.65 11.25 9.31
CA LYS A 42 -7.19 10.14 8.52
C LYS A 42 -7.26 10.40 7.02
N VAL A 43 -7.57 11.63 6.60
CA VAL A 43 -7.62 12.02 5.17
C VAL A 43 -6.22 12.01 4.55
N ASN A 44 -5.23 12.59 5.24
CA ASN A 44 -3.85 12.61 4.76
C ASN A 44 -3.26 11.21 4.65
N LEU A 45 -3.64 10.31 5.55
CA LEU A 45 -3.19 8.92 5.51
C LEU A 45 -3.64 8.18 4.26
N VAL A 46 -4.89 8.38 3.82
CA VAL A 46 -5.41 7.81 2.58
C VAL A 46 -4.62 8.31 1.37
N ASN A 47 -4.21 9.59 1.39
CA ASN A 47 -3.43 10.19 0.30
C ASN A 47 -2.02 9.58 0.15
N ILE A 48 -1.46 8.95 1.19
CA ILE A 48 -0.15 8.28 1.13
C ILE A 48 -0.16 7.18 0.05
N ARG A 49 -1.24 6.39 -0.04
CA ARG A 49 -1.36 5.35 -1.07
C ARG A 49 -1.31 5.97 -2.46
N THR A 50 -2.14 6.98 -2.71
CA THR A 50 -2.29 7.62 -4.03
C THR A 50 -1.00 8.31 -4.47
N PHE A 51 -0.37 9.05 -3.55
CA PHE A 51 0.88 9.76 -3.82
C PHE A 51 2.02 8.81 -4.14
N HIS A 52 2.20 7.74 -3.36
CA HIS A 52 3.27 6.77 -3.58
C HIS A 52 2.91 5.66 -4.57
N LYS A 53 1.67 5.62 -5.07
CA LYS A 53 1.14 4.55 -5.94
C LYS A 53 1.51 3.17 -5.39
N ALA A 54 1.29 2.97 -4.10
CA ALA A 54 1.65 1.75 -3.38
C ALA A 54 0.69 0.62 -3.75
N TYR A 55 1.26 -0.56 -4.01
CA TYR A 55 0.50 -1.77 -4.29
C TYR A 55 0.06 -2.47 -3.01
N LEU A 56 0.94 -2.50 -2.00
CA LEU A 56 0.69 -3.08 -0.69
C LEU A 56 1.09 -2.10 0.40
N ILE A 57 0.25 -1.98 1.43
CA ILE A 57 0.55 -1.18 2.63
C ILE A 57 0.37 -2.08 3.85
N GLY A 58 1.44 -2.25 4.61
CA GLY A 58 1.40 -2.83 5.95
C GLY A 58 1.17 -1.73 6.98
N LEU A 59 0.18 -1.92 7.86
CA LEU A 59 -0.17 -0.96 8.90
C LEU A 59 0.22 -1.49 10.30
N GLN A 60 0.70 -0.62 11.17
CA GLN A 60 0.90 -0.89 12.60
C GLN A 60 0.06 0.05 13.46
N GLU A 61 -0.18 -0.33 14.72
CA GLU A 61 -0.98 0.44 15.69
C GLU A 61 -2.36 0.86 15.14
N SER A 62 -2.99 -0.05 14.39
CA SER A 62 -4.23 0.23 13.69
C SER A 62 -5.42 -0.40 14.41
N GLN A 63 -6.35 0.42 14.88
CA GLN A 63 -7.62 -0.05 15.43
C GLN A 63 -8.60 -0.37 14.31
N LYS A 64 -9.59 -1.21 14.62
CA LYS A 64 -10.59 -1.70 13.65
C LYS A 64 -11.27 -0.57 12.86
N HIS A 65 -11.72 0.50 13.54
CA HIS A 65 -12.39 1.62 12.87
C HIS A 65 -11.45 2.43 11.96
N GLN A 66 -10.15 2.49 12.29
CA GLN A 66 -9.15 3.15 11.45
C GLN A 66 -8.93 2.32 10.17
N ILE A 67 -8.84 1.00 10.29
CA ILE A 67 -8.71 0.08 9.15
C ILE A 67 -9.95 0.16 8.25
N GLU A 68 -11.14 0.11 8.83
CA GLU A 68 -12.41 0.21 8.09
C GLU A 68 -12.52 1.53 7.33
N TYR A 69 -12.16 2.66 7.96
CA TYR A 69 -12.12 3.95 7.29
C TYR A 69 -11.15 3.94 6.11
N ILE A 70 -9.93 3.39 6.29
CA ILE A 70 -8.93 3.30 5.21
C ILE A 70 -9.48 2.44 4.07
N GLN A 71 -10.06 1.27 4.36
CA GLN A 71 -10.63 0.38 3.35
C GLN A 71 -11.77 1.04 2.56
N GLN A 72 -12.71 1.69 3.26
CA GLN A 72 -13.82 2.41 2.62
C GLN A 72 -13.33 3.57 1.75
N SER A 73 -12.33 4.31 2.21
CA SER A 73 -11.74 5.44 1.48
C SER A 73 -10.95 5.00 0.25
N LEU A 74 -10.58 3.72 0.16
CA LEU A 74 -9.85 3.13 -0.96
C LEU A 74 -10.76 2.33 -1.91
N ALA A 75 -12.03 2.13 -1.56
CA ALA A 75 -12.98 1.30 -2.29
C ALA A 75 -13.44 1.90 -3.64
N GLU A 76 -12.97 3.09 -4.03
CA GLU A 76 -13.17 3.66 -5.39
C GLU A 76 -12.44 2.87 -6.50
N TYR A 77 -11.82 1.74 -6.19
CA TYR A 77 -11.14 0.88 -7.16
C TYR A 77 -11.40 -0.59 -6.85
N ASN A 78 -12.62 -1.05 -7.14
CA ASN A 78 -12.88 -2.47 -7.46
C ASN A 78 -12.85 -2.64 -8.98
#